data_AF-A0A850S9T1-F1
#
_entry.id   AF-A0A850S9T1-F1
#
_cell.length_a   1.000
_cell.length_b   1.000
_cell.length_c   1.000
_cell.angle_alpha   90.00
_cell.angle_beta   90.00
_cell.angle_gamma   90.00
#
_symmetry.space_group_name_H-M   'P 1'
#
loop_
_entity.id
_entity.type
_entity.pdbx_description
1 polymer ?
#
loop_
_entity_poly.entity_id
_entity_poly.type
_entity_poly.pdbx_seq_one_letter_code
_entity_poly.pdbx_strand_id
1 'polypeptide(L)'
;MASENREDAGYCTRLERALREAMGVFGEDSVDAMIMALQNKYGLRIGKPPCSSIEEIESALSEITGTGADIIVSRMRAFLR
;
A
#
# COMPACT_ATOMS: atom_id res chain seq x y z
N MET A 1 3.57 -20.79 1.19
CA MET A 1 3.82 -19.35 0.93
C MET A 1 3.05 -19.04 -0.34
N ALA A 2 1.92 -18.32 -0.24
CA ALA A 2 1.19 -17.90 -1.42
C ALA A 2 2.09 -16.94 -2.18
N SER A 3 2.53 -17.32 -3.38
CA SER A 3 3.31 -16.43 -4.23
C SER A 3 2.53 -15.13 -4.42
N GLU A 4 3.14 -14.01 -4.08
CA GLU A 4 2.63 -12.66 -4.30
C GLU A 4 2.49 -12.45 -5.81
N ASN A 5 1.40 -12.95 -6.38
CA ASN A 5 1.17 -12.85 -7.81
C ASN A 5 0.67 -11.43 -8.09
N ARG A 6 1.59 -10.52 -8.39
CA ARG A 6 1.30 -9.12 -8.72
C ARG A 6 0.42 -8.98 -9.97
N GLU A 7 0.28 -10.04 -10.77
CA GLU A 7 -0.64 -10.12 -11.90
C GLU A 7 -2.05 -10.59 -11.52
N ASP A 8 -2.25 -11.09 -10.31
CA ASP A 8 -3.55 -11.53 -9.80
C ASP A 8 -4.38 -10.33 -9.30
N ALA A 9 -5.57 -10.15 -9.88
CA ALA A 9 -6.49 -9.09 -9.49
C ALA A 9 -6.91 -9.21 -8.01
N GLY A 10 -7.12 -10.43 -7.53
CA GLY A 10 -7.48 -10.69 -6.13
C GLY A 10 -6.40 -10.27 -5.15
N TYR A 11 -5.13 -10.53 -5.46
CA TYR A 11 -3.98 -10.06 -4.70
C TYR A 11 -3.91 -8.54 -4.70
N CYS A 12 -4.01 -7.88 -5.87
CA CYS A 12 -3.93 -6.43 -5.96
C CYS A 12 -5.05 -5.71 -5.20
N THR A 13 -6.27 -6.25 -5.22
CA THR A 13 -7.38 -5.72 -4.40
C THR A 13 -7.12 -5.91 -2.90
N ARG A 14 -6.58 -7.06 -2.48
CA ARG A 14 -6.21 -7.29 -1.08
C ARG A 14 -5.08 -6.36 -0.62
N LEU A 15 -4.10 -6.10 -1.48
CA LEU A 15 -3.00 -5.17 -1.22
C LEU A 15 -3.51 -3.74 -1.03
N GLU A 16 -4.39 -3.25 -1.91
CA GLU A 16 -5.01 -1.93 -1.74
C GLU A 16 -5.78 -1.84 -0.43
N ARG A 17 -6.62 -2.84 -0.13
CA ARG A 17 -7.41 -2.86 1.11
C ARG A 17 -6.50 -2.86 2.34
N ALA A 18 -5.47 -3.69 2.35
CA ALA A 18 -4.50 -3.76 3.45
C ALA A 18 -3.78 -2.41 3.66
N LEU A 19 -3.41 -1.71 2.58
CA LEU A 19 -2.80 -0.39 2.65
C LEU A 19 -3.77 0.66 3.24
N ARG A 20 -5.02 0.68 2.76
CA ARG A 20 -6.06 1.58 3.28
C ARG A 20 -6.35 1.32 4.76
N GLU A 21 -6.50 0.07 5.17
CA GLU A 21 -6.73 -0.33 6.56
C GLU A 21 -5.54 0.03 7.46
N ALA A 22 -4.31 -0.17 6.99
CA ALA A 22 -3.10 0.19 7.73
C ALA A 22 -3.01 1.69 8.03
N MET A 23 -3.47 2.52 7.09
CA MET A 23 -3.50 3.98 7.18
C MET A 23 -4.81 4.53 7.80
N GLY A 24 -5.77 3.69 8.18
CA GLY A 24 -7.10 4.13 8.63
C GLY A 24 -7.10 5.08 9.84
N VAL A 25 -6.01 5.12 10.61
CA VAL A 25 -5.82 6.07 11.73
C VAL A 25 -5.77 7.54 11.30
N PHE A 26 -5.48 7.82 10.03
CA PHE A 26 -5.35 9.19 9.51
C PHE A 26 -6.69 9.79 9.04
N GLY A 27 -7.77 9.01 9.06
CA GLY A 27 -9.07 9.39 8.51
C GLY A 27 -9.14 9.20 6.98
N GLU A 28 -10.35 9.02 6.47
CA GLU A 28 -10.60 8.63 5.07
C GLU A 28 -10.02 9.60 4.05
N ASP A 29 -10.25 10.91 4.23
CA ASP A 29 -9.72 11.95 3.33
C ASP A 29 -8.18 11.92 3.25
N SER A 30 -7.51 11.69 4.37
CA SER A 30 -6.04 11.60 4.42
C SER A 30 -5.53 10.32 3.77
N VAL A 31 -6.26 9.21 3.94
CA VAL A 31 -5.95 7.94 3.27
C VAL A 31 -6.04 8.11 1.76
N ASP A 32 -7.10 8.74 1.26
CA ASP A 32 -7.28 9.00 -0.17
C ASP A 32 -6.20 9.94 -0.71
N ALA A 33 -5.86 11.01 0.01
CA ALA A 33 -4.78 11.91 -0.37
C ALA A 33 -3.42 11.18 -0.44
N MET A 34 -3.13 10.28 0.51
CA MET A 34 -1.90 9.48 0.49
C MET A 34 -1.90 8.48 -0.67
N ILE A 35 -2.99 7.77 -0.92
CA ILE A 35 -3.12 6.85 -2.07
C ILE A 35 -2.89 7.63 -3.38
N MET A 36 -3.52 8.79 -3.52
CA MET A 36 -3.31 9.66 -4.69
C MET A 36 -1.86 10.13 -4.81
N ALA A 37 -1.20 10.50 -3.70
CA ALA A 37 0.21 10.90 -3.72
C ALA A 37 1.12 9.73 -4.15
N LEU A 38 0.89 8.53 -3.63
CA LEU A 38 1.61 7.31 -4.01
C LEU A 38 1.43 6.99 -5.51
N GLN A 39 0.22 7.16 -6.03
CA GLN A 39 -0.05 6.93 -7.46
C GLN A 39 0.57 8.02 -8.36
N ASN A 40 0.39 9.29 -8.03
CA ASN A 40 0.76 10.41 -8.91
C ASN A 40 2.22 10.81 -8.81
N LYS A 41 2.79 10.85 -7.59
CA LYS A 41 4.18 11.28 -7.37
C LYS A 41 5.17 10.14 -7.54
N TYR A 42 4.79 8.94 -7.10
CA TYR A 42 5.67 7.77 -7.07
C TYR A 42 5.36 6.75 -8.18
N GLY A 43 4.31 6.97 -8.97
CA GLY A 43 3.93 6.07 -10.06
C GLY A 43 3.44 4.70 -9.57
N LEU A 44 3.08 4.56 -8.29
CA LEU A 44 2.66 3.28 -7.75
C LEU A 44 1.32 2.85 -8.33
N ARG A 45 1.22 1.56 -8.66
CA ARG A 45 0.01 0.97 -9.18
C ARG A 45 -0.68 0.17 -8.09
N ILE A 46 -1.73 0.75 -7.50
CA ILE A 46 -2.46 0.18 -6.37
C ILE A 46 -3.82 -0.33 -6.86
N GLY A 47 -4.24 -1.52 -6.44
CA GLY A 47 -5.57 -2.06 -6.74
C GLY A 47 -5.75 -2.69 -8.14
N LYS A 48 -4.77 -2.55 -9.05
CA LYS A 48 -4.88 -3.03 -10.44
C LYS A 48 -3.63 -3.81 -10.88
N PRO A 49 -3.76 -5.02 -11.44
CA PRO A 49 -2.62 -5.78 -11.96
C PRO A 49 -1.97 -5.13 -13.18
N PRO A 50 -0.63 -5.11 -13.33
CA PRO A 50 0.35 -5.45 -12.30
C PRO A 50 0.37 -4.40 -11.19
N CYS A 51 0.07 -4.76 -9.95
CA CYS A 51 0.19 -3.82 -8.82
C CYS A 51 1.64 -3.68 -8.36
N SER A 52 1.96 -2.57 -7.70
CA SER A 52 3.25 -2.34 -7.04
C SER A 52 3.51 -3.37 -5.94
N SER A 53 4.77 -3.70 -5.68
CA SER A 53 5.13 -4.58 -4.57
C SER A 53 5.08 -3.84 -3.24
N ILE A 54 5.15 -4.60 -2.14
CA ILE A 54 5.20 -4.04 -0.79
C ILE A 54 6.45 -3.17 -0.62
N GLU A 55 7.58 -3.56 -1.19
CA GLU A 55 8.85 -2.82 -1.13
C GLU A 55 8.76 -1.48 -1.86
N GLU A 56 8.11 -1.45 -3.03
CA GLU A 56 7.87 -0.19 -3.77
C GLU A 56 6.98 0.76 -2.97
N ILE A 57 5.94 0.22 -2.31
CA ILE A 57 5.05 0.97 -1.42
C ILE A 57 5.81 1.48 -0.19
N GLU A 58 6.63 0.64 0.44
CA GLU A 58 7.45 0.96 1.62
C GLU A 58 8.43 2.09 1.32
N SER A 59 9.14 2.02 0.20
CA SER A 59 10.07 3.07 -0.22
C SER A 59 9.37 4.42 -0.38
N ALA A 60 8.21 4.44 -1.05
CA ALA A 60 7.44 5.68 -1.27
C ALA A 60 6.86 6.23 0.04
N LEU A 61 6.34 5.36 0.91
CA LEU A 61 5.84 5.75 2.23
C LEU A 61 6.95 6.31 3.12
N SER A 62 8.17 5.77 3.04
CA SER A 62 9.31 6.25 3.81
C SER A 62 9.68 7.68 3.45
N GLU A 63 9.50 8.10 2.20
CA GLU A 63 9.71 9.50 1.81
C GLU A 63 8.62 10.45 2.30
N ILE A 64 7.38 9.97 2.43
CA ILE A 64 6.24 10.79 2.87
C ILE A 64 6.19 10.90 4.40
N THR A 65 6.41 9.77 5.08
CA THR A 65 6.11 9.60 6.52
C THR A 65 7.34 9.31 7.38
N GLY A 66 8.53 9.19 6.77
CA GLY A 66 9.75 8.82 7.46
C GLY A 66 9.61 7.44 8.12
N THR A 67 10.00 7.35 9.39
CA THR A 67 9.92 6.12 10.20
C THR A 67 8.49 5.62 10.41
N GLY A 68 7.46 6.43 10.09
CA GLY A 68 6.07 5.98 10.11
C GLY A 68 5.76 4.89 9.09
N ALA A 69 6.55 4.79 8.02
CA ALA A 69 6.37 3.80 6.96
C ALA A 69 6.44 2.37 7.49
N ASP A 70 7.40 2.08 8.38
CA ASP A 70 7.58 0.75 8.98
C ASP A 70 6.31 0.28 9.71
N ILE A 71 5.63 1.20 10.40
CA ILE A 71 4.39 0.91 11.13
C ILE A 71 3.26 0.59 10.15
N ILE A 72 3.13 1.39 9.09
CA ILE A 72 2.10 1.20 8.05
C ILE A 72 2.34 -0.14 7.34
N VAL A 73 3.57 -0.42 6.92
CA VAL A 73 3.93 -1.65 6.20
C VAL A 73 3.78 -2.88 7.08
N SER A 74 4.19 -2.80 8.35
CA SER A 74 3.99 -3.89 9.31
C SER A 74 2.50 -4.23 9.47
N ARG A 75 1.64 -3.21 9.60
CA ARG A 75 0.18 -3.39 9.65
C ARG A 75 -0.38 -3.95 8.34
N MET A 76 0.06 -3.42 7.21
CA MET A 76 -0.36 -3.89 5.88
C MET A 76 -0.04 -5.39 5.71
N ARG A 77 1.18 -5.81 6.07
CA ARG A 77 1.59 -7.23 6.03
C ARG A 77 0.74 -8.10 6.96
N ALA A 78 0.28 -7.58 8.10
CA ALA A 78 -0.61 -8.32 8.99
C ALA A 78 -1.99 -8.57 8.37
N PHE A 79 -2.53 -7.62 7.59
CA PHE A 79 -3.81 -7.77 6.88
C PHE A 79 -3.74 -8.67 5.63
N LEU A 80 -2.54 -8.95 5.13
CA LEU A 80 -2.32 -9.81 3.96
C LEU A 80 -2.14 -11.29 4.30
N ARG A 81 -1.95 -11.63 5.58
CA ARG A 81 -1.88 -13.01 6.09
C ARG A 81 -3.26 -13.67 6.06
#